data_AF-A0A9E4J172-F1
#
_entry.id   AF-A0A9E4J172-F1
#
_cell.length_a   1.000
_cell.length_b   1.000
_cell.length_c   1.000
_cell.angle_alpha   90.00
_cell.angle_beta   90.00
_cell.angle_gamma   90.00
#
_symmetry.space_group_name_H-M   'P 1'
#
loop_
_entity.id
_entity.type
_entity.pdbx_description
1 polymer ?
#
loop_
_entity_poly.entity_id
_entity_poly.type
_entity_poly.pdbx_seq_one_letter_code
_entity_poly.pdbx_strand_id
1 'polypeptide(L)'
;MDGEGTAGMLDRLRDVLRDNAVEERDWDAVAPETTIESLGFDSLTILDVLYDVEEEFGIALEPKQVVKTRTVGEIVGLLQQHGA
;
A
#
# COMPACT_ATOMS: atom_id res chain seq x y z
N MET A 1 -18.54 -5.31 -15.58
CA MET A 1 -18.18 -4.90 -14.21
C MET A 1 -16.74 -4.46 -14.35
N ASP A 2 -16.52 -3.19 -14.67
CA ASP A 2 -15.25 -2.72 -15.24
C ASP A 2 -14.92 -1.36 -14.62
N GLY A 3 -14.84 -1.36 -13.29
CA GLY A 3 -14.23 -0.30 -12.48
C GLY A 3 -13.17 -0.86 -11.51
N GLU A 4 -12.84 -2.15 -11.64
CA GLU A 4 -12.20 -2.97 -10.60
C GLU A 4 -10.67 -2.82 -10.50
N GLY A 5 -9.99 -2.26 -11.51
CA GLY A 5 -8.52 -2.23 -11.54
C GLY A 5 -7.89 -1.40 -10.41
N THR A 6 -8.22 -0.11 -10.31
CA THR A 6 -7.56 0.79 -9.34
C THR A 6 -8.23 0.76 -7.97
N ALA A 7 -9.56 0.66 -7.93
CA ALA A 7 -10.30 0.62 -6.67
C ALA A 7 -10.04 -0.67 -5.89
N GLY A 8 -9.95 -1.81 -6.57
CA GLY A 8 -9.63 -3.09 -5.94
C GLY A 8 -8.19 -3.17 -5.45
N MET A 9 -7.25 -2.49 -6.12
CA MET A 9 -5.85 -2.44 -5.71
C MET A 9 -5.63 -1.59 -4.47
N LEU A 10 -6.32 -0.45 -4.36
CA LEU A 10 -6.33 0.34 -3.12
C LEU A 10 -6.95 -0.45 -1.97
N ASP A 11 -8.03 -1.19 -2.22
CA ASP A 11 -8.69 -2.03 -1.21
C ASP A 11 -7.76 -3.10 -0.65
N ARG A 12 -7.09 -3.88 -1.53
CA ARG A 12 -6.07 -4.86 -1.12
C ARG A 12 -4.90 -4.22 -0.39
N LEU A 13 -4.40 -3.08 -0.88
CA LEU A 13 -3.31 -2.38 -0.20
C LEU A 13 -3.73 -1.94 1.21
N ARG A 14 -4.97 -1.46 1.38
CA ARG A 14 -5.51 -1.11 2.70
C ARG A 14 -5.60 -2.33 3.62
N ASP A 15 -5.86 -3.52 3.08
CA ASP A 15 -5.89 -4.77 3.86
C ASP A 15 -4.49 -5.15 4.35
N VAL A 16 -3.48 -5.13 3.47
CA VAL A 16 -2.08 -5.38 3.85
C VAL A 16 -1.58 -4.36 4.87
N LEU A 17 -1.89 -3.08 4.65
CA LEU A 17 -1.57 -2.01 5.60
C LEU A 17 -2.27 -2.26 6.94
N ARG A 18 -3.56 -2.63 6.94
CA ARG A 18 -4.32 -2.94 8.16
C ARG A 18 -3.66 -4.07 8.96
N ASP A 19 -3.21 -5.14 8.32
CA ASP A 19 -2.58 -6.28 8.99
C ASP A 19 -1.25 -5.87 9.67
N ASN A 20 -0.49 -5.03 8.98
CA ASN A 20 0.79 -4.51 9.44
C ASN A 20 0.68 -3.35 10.46
N ALA A 21 -0.50 -2.74 10.59
CA ALA A 21 -0.70 -1.60 11.45
C ALA A 21 -0.90 -1.99 12.92
N VAL A 22 -0.26 -1.25 13.81
CA VAL A 22 -0.32 -1.52 15.26
C VAL A 22 -1.64 -1.02 15.89
N GLU A 23 -2.30 -0.04 15.27
CA GLU A 23 -3.55 0.52 15.81
C GLU A 23 -4.71 0.33 14.84
N GLU A 24 -5.85 -0.11 15.39
CA GLU A 24 -7.12 -0.20 14.69
C GLU A 24 -7.63 1.20 14.33
N ARG A 25 -7.85 1.43 13.04
CA ARG A 25 -8.31 2.70 12.48
C ARG A 25 -9.22 2.46 11.28
N ASP A 26 -9.84 3.54 10.82
CA ASP A 26 -10.78 3.49 9.71
C ASP A 26 -10.03 3.46 8.37
N TRP A 27 -9.66 2.26 7.92
CA TRP A 27 -8.93 2.04 6.67
C TRP A 27 -9.75 2.38 5.42
N ASP A 28 -11.08 2.37 5.52
CA ASP A 28 -11.95 2.77 4.41
C ASP A 28 -11.85 4.28 4.12
N ALA A 29 -11.60 5.07 5.18
CA ALA A 29 -11.36 6.51 5.09
C ALA A 29 -9.95 6.88 4.60
N VAL A 30 -9.03 5.90 4.44
CA VAL A 30 -7.66 6.17 3.98
C VAL A 30 -7.67 6.54 2.51
N ALA A 31 -7.41 7.81 2.23
CA ALA A 31 -7.36 8.34 0.88
C ALA A 31 -5.96 8.14 0.27
N PRO A 32 -5.83 8.15 -1.07
CA PRO A 32 -4.52 8.08 -1.73
C PRO A 32 -3.59 9.25 -1.35
N GLU A 33 -4.14 10.38 -0.90
CA GLU A 33 -3.41 11.53 -0.37
C GLU A 33 -2.92 11.35 1.08
N THR A 34 -3.41 10.31 1.78
CA THR A 34 -2.99 10.00 3.15
C THR A 34 -1.54 9.53 3.16
N THR A 35 -0.76 10.08 4.10
CA THR A 35 0.65 9.72 4.25
C THR A 35 0.83 8.47 5.10
N ILE A 36 1.80 7.64 4.72
CA ILE A 36 2.07 6.38 5.41
C ILE A 36 2.61 6.63 6.82
N GLU A 37 3.41 7.69 6.99
CA GLU A 37 3.87 8.16 8.31
C GLU A 37 2.67 8.54 9.22
N SER A 38 1.61 9.16 8.68
CA SER A 38 0.41 9.50 9.47
C SER A 38 -0.42 8.27 9.84
N LEU A 39 -0.23 7.16 9.12
CA LEU A 39 -0.85 5.89 9.43
C LEU A 39 -0.04 5.10 10.48
N GLY A 40 1.10 5.62 10.93
CA GLY A 40 1.92 4.97 11.95
C GLY A 40 2.83 3.87 11.39
N PHE A 41 3.08 3.85 10.07
CA PHE A 41 4.14 2.99 9.53
C PHE A 41 5.46 3.73 9.52
N ASP A 42 6.45 3.09 10.12
CA ASP A 42 7.84 3.51 10.06
C ASP A 42 8.56 2.78 8.91
N SER A 43 9.82 3.14 8.68
CA SER A 43 10.67 2.54 7.65
C SER A 43 10.85 1.03 7.77
N LEU A 44 10.68 0.45 8.96
CA LEU A 44 10.69 -1.00 9.18
C LEU A 44 9.38 -1.64 8.74
N THR A 45 8.24 -1.13 9.20
CA THR A 45 6.92 -1.65 8.84
C THR A 45 6.64 -1.49 7.35
N ILE A 46 7.18 -0.44 6.71
CA ILE A 46 7.12 -0.27 5.25
C ILE A 46 7.79 -1.43 4.49
N LEU A 47 8.86 -2.01 5.03
CA LEU A 47 9.51 -3.17 4.40
C LEU A 47 8.66 -4.42 4.57
N ASP A 48 7.95 -4.57 5.69
CA ASP A 48 7.05 -5.69 5.95
C ASP A 48 5.83 -5.64 5.02
N VAL A 49 5.15 -4.49 4.96
CA VAL A 49 4.09 -4.18 3.99
C VAL A 49 4.53 -4.43 2.56
N LEU A 50 5.77 -4.05 2.21
CA LEU A 50 6.33 -4.29 0.89
C LEU A 50 6.36 -5.78 0.57
N TYR A 51 6.88 -6.62 1.47
CA TYR A 51 6.95 -8.06 1.25
C TYR A 51 5.55 -8.67 1.09
N ASP A 52 4.59 -8.31 1.96
CA ASP A 52 3.20 -8.77 1.83
C ASP A 52 2.59 -8.35 0.48
N VAL A 53 2.82 -7.10 0.05
CA VAL A 53 2.34 -6.60 -1.24
C VAL A 53 3.00 -7.36 -2.41
N GLU A 54 4.30 -7.63 -2.36
CA GLU A 54 4.99 -8.41 -3.39
C GLU A 54 4.40 -9.83 -3.49
N GLU A 55 4.11 -10.47 -2.36
CA GLU A 55 3.51 -11.81 -2.31
C GLU A 55 2.04 -11.82 -2.75
N GLU A 56 1.23 -10.87 -2.26
CA GLU A 56 -0.20 -10.73 -2.56
C GLU A 56 -0.44 -10.45 -4.05
N PHE A 57 0.32 -9.52 -4.63
CA PHE A 57 0.16 -9.09 -6.02
C PHE A 57 1.08 -9.86 -6.98
N GLY A 58 2.03 -10.64 -6.48
CA GLY A 58 2.98 -11.40 -7.30
C GLY A 58 3.93 -10.52 -8.11
N ILE A 59 4.29 -9.35 -7.58
CA ILE A 59 5.20 -8.39 -8.23
C ILE A 59 6.51 -8.27 -7.46
N ALA A 60 7.52 -7.64 -8.08
CA ALA A 60 8.77 -7.29 -7.42
C ALA A 60 8.92 -5.77 -7.38
N LEU A 61 8.94 -5.19 -6.19
CA LEU A 61 9.05 -3.77 -5.93
C LEU A 61 10.39 -3.47 -5.26
N GLU A 62 11.10 -2.46 -5.75
CA GLU A 62 12.34 -2.05 -5.08
C GLU A 62 12.03 -1.34 -3.76
N PRO A 63 12.62 -1.77 -2.62
CA PRO A 63 12.40 -1.11 -1.34
C PRO A 63 12.75 0.37 -1.41
N LYS A 64 13.82 0.74 -2.12
CA LYS A 64 14.19 2.14 -2.34
C LYS A 64 13.11 2.99 -3.02
N GLN A 65 12.24 2.39 -3.84
CA GLN A 65 11.10 3.10 -4.44
C GLN A 65 9.98 3.25 -3.41
N VAL A 66 9.67 2.19 -2.68
CA VAL A 66 8.60 2.20 -1.66
C VAL A 66 8.96 3.10 -0.48
N VAL A 67 10.19 3.06 0.04
CA VAL A 67 10.62 3.99 1.11
C VAL A 67 10.68 5.45 0.63
N LYS A 68 10.70 5.70 -0.68
CA LYS A 68 10.56 7.06 -1.24
C LYS A 68 9.11 7.50 -1.34
N THR A 69 8.17 6.56 -1.43
CA THR A 69 6.74 6.90 -1.42
C THR A 69 6.36 7.45 -0.05
N ARG A 70 5.61 8.55 -0.05
CA ARG A 70 5.15 9.17 1.21
C ARG A 70 3.67 8.94 1.43
N THR A 71 2.94 8.59 0.40
CA THR A 71 1.48 8.46 0.39
C THR A 71 1.03 7.09 -0.10
N VAL A 72 -0.15 6.68 0.35
CA VAL A 72 -0.77 5.40 -0.07
C VAL A 72 -1.01 5.38 -1.58
N GLY A 73 -1.39 6.52 -2.16
CA GLY A 73 -1.61 6.65 -3.60
C GLY A 73 -0.35 6.45 -4.43
N GLU A 74 0.83 6.84 -3.93
CA GLU A 74 2.09 6.55 -4.61
C GLU A 74 2.39 5.05 -4.68
N ILE A 75 2.10 4.29 -3.61
CA ILE A 75 2.24 2.83 -3.63
C ILE A 75 1.29 2.24 -4.65
N VAL A 76 0.00 2.60 -4.64
CA VAL A 76 -0.96 2.13 -5.66
C VAL A 76 -0.47 2.46 -7.07
N GLY A 77 0.08 3.66 -7.28
CA GLY A 77 0.68 4.04 -8.56
C GLY A 77 1.85 3.14 -8.98
N LEU A 78 2.71 2.72 -8.03
CA LEU A 78 3.79 1.77 -8.30
C LEU A 78 3.25 0.39 -8.69
N LEU A 79 2.20 -0.09 -8.03
CA LEU A 79 1.53 -1.35 -8.35
C LEU A 79 0.95 -1.32 -9.77
N GLN A 80 0.26 -0.24 -10.12
CA GLN A 80 -0.31 -0.05 -11.45
C GLN A 80 0.77 -0.02 -12.54
N GLN A 81 1.91 0.61 -12.27
CA GLN A 81 3.04 0.64 -13.22
C GLN A 81 3.65 -0.75 -13.46
N HIS A 82 3.57 -1.65 -12.48
CA HIS A 82 4.07 -3.02 -12.59
C HIS A 82 3.04 -4.02 -13.14
N GLY A 83 1.80 -3.57 -13.42
CA GLY A 83 0.77 -4.35 -14.11
C GLY A 83 0.02 -5.35 -13.21
N ALA A 84 -0.06 -5.06 -11.91
CA ALA A 84 -0.89 -5.80 -10.97
C ALA A 84 -2.38 -5.44 -11.09
#